data_AF-A0A7K2DXX0-F1
#
_entry.id   AF-A0A7K2DXX0-F1
#
_cell.length_a   1.000
_cell.length_b   1.000
_cell.length_c   1.000
_cell.angle_alpha   90.00
_cell.angle_beta   90.00
_cell.angle_gamma   90.00
#
_symmetry.space_group_name_H-M   'P 1'
#
loop_
_entity.id
_entity.type
_entity.pdbx_description
1 polymer ?
#
loop_
_entity_poly.entity_id
_entity_poly.type
_entity_poly.pdbx_seq_one_letter_code
_entity_poly.pdbx_strand_id
1 'polypeptide(L)'
;MLASGFFEDLFRGLLQGTPPGAVYALIALGFVLTYKTSGVFNLAFGAQAYISAAMYFKAHSVWGWPKWAALLVSVFVLAPLVGLVLERAIFRHLRTASAVS
;
A
#
# COMPACT_ATOMS: atom_id res chain seq x y z
N MET A 1 25.20 -34.71 -1.45
CA MET A 1 25.26 -33.61 -2.45
C MET A 1 23.87 -33.14 -2.90
N LEU A 2 22.88 -34.01 -3.16
CA LEU A 2 21.50 -33.58 -3.47
C LEU A 2 20.77 -32.88 -2.31
N ALA A 3 20.87 -33.42 -1.09
CA ALA A 3 20.18 -32.84 0.07
C ALA A 3 20.76 -31.48 0.50
N SER A 4 22.08 -31.30 0.41
CA SER A 4 22.74 -30.01 0.72
C SER A 4 22.32 -28.91 -0.26
N GLY A 5 22.14 -29.23 -1.55
CA GLY A 5 21.61 -28.29 -2.53
C GLY A 5 20.17 -27.88 -2.23
N PHE A 6 19.31 -28.86 -1.93
CA PHE A 6 17.90 -28.58 -1.61
C PHE A 6 17.69 -27.59 -0.45
N PHE A 7 18.39 -27.79 0.68
CA PHE A 7 18.24 -26.90 1.83
C PHE A 7 18.76 -25.49 1.53
N GLU A 8 19.85 -25.37 0.76
CA GLU A 8 20.40 -24.08 0.37
C GLU A 8 19.47 -23.33 -0.61
N ASP A 9 18.88 -24.04 -1.56
CA ASP A 9 17.90 -23.50 -2.50
C ASP A 9 16.62 -23.05 -1.80
N LEU A 10 16.10 -23.84 -0.86
CA LEU A 10 14.96 -23.47 -0.04
C LEU A 10 15.25 -22.23 0.81
N PHE A 11 16.42 -22.19 1.46
CA PHE A 11 16.81 -21.06 2.29
C PHE A 11 16.96 -19.77 1.47
N ARG A 12 17.60 -19.84 0.30
CA ARG A 12 17.68 -18.73 -0.65
C ARG A 12 16.30 -18.28 -1.13
N GLY A 13 15.44 -19.23 -1.50
CA GLY A 13 14.07 -18.96 -1.95
C GLY A 13 13.26 -18.23 -0.88
N LEU A 14 13.35 -18.66 0.38
CA LEU A 14 12.68 -18.00 1.51
C LEU A 14 13.22 -16.58 1.73
N LEU A 15 14.54 -16.39 1.75
CA LEU A 15 15.14 -15.08 1.99
C LEU A 15 14.81 -14.07 0.86
N GLN A 16 14.78 -14.53 -0.39
CA GLN A 16 14.45 -13.68 -1.53
C GLN A 16 12.95 -13.45 -1.68
N GLY A 17 12.13 -14.44 -1.35
CA GLY A 17 10.66 -14.37 -1.44
C GLY A 17 10.00 -13.62 -0.28
N THR A 18 10.61 -13.60 0.90
CA THR A 18 10.02 -12.97 2.10
C THR A 18 9.77 -11.47 1.92
N PRO A 19 10.72 -10.64 1.45
CA PRO A 19 10.48 -9.21 1.29
C PRO A 19 9.30 -8.86 0.35
N PRO A 20 9.24 -9.36 -0.91
CA PRO A 20 8.08 -9.09 -1.77
C PRO A 20 6.80 -9.76 -1.26
N GLY A 21 6.89 -10.96 -0.68
CA GLY A 21 5.76 -11.66 -0.07
C GLY A 21 5.12 -10.85 1.07
N ALA A 22 5.95 -10.27 1.94
CA ALA A 22 5.48 -9.39 3.02
C ALA A 22 4.79 -8.13 2.47
N VAL A 23 5.34 -7.52 1.41
CA VAL A 23 4.71 -6.36 0.75
C VAL A 23 3.33 -6.73 0.19
N TYR A 24 3.21 -7.84 -0.54
CA TYR A 24 1.93 -8.28 -1.07
C TYR A 24 0.92 -8.66 0.02
N ALA A 25 1.38 -9.29 1.10
CA ALA A 25 0.53 -9.60 2.26
C ALA A 25 0.00 -8.32 2.93
N LEU A 26 0.84 -7.28 3.08
CA LEU A 26 0.43 -5.99 3.63
C LEU A 26 -0.56 -5.26 2.71
N ILE A 27 -0.34 -5.30 1.39
CA ILE A 27 -1.27 -4.72 0.41
C ILE A 27 -2.64 -5.41 0.50
N ALA A 28 -2.66 -6.74 0.51
CA ALA A 28 -3.89 -7.51 0.65
C ALA A 28 -4.61 -7.21 1.97
N LEU A 29 -3.86 -7.14 3.08
CA LEU A 29 -4.40 -6.80 4.40
C LEU A 29 -5.01 -5.39 4.41
N GLY A 30 -4.30 -4.38 3.88
CA GLY A 30 -4.81 -3.01 3.80
C GLY A 30 -6.07 -2.89 2.96
N PHE A 31 -6.13 -3.59 1.82
CA PHE A 31 -7.31 -3.64 0.96
C PHE A 31 -8.51 -4.28 1.68
N VAL A 32 -8.33 -5.45 2.30
CA VAL A 32 -9.37 -6.16 3.03
C VAL A 32 -9.87 -5.35 4.22
N LEU A 33 -8.96 -4.74 5.00
CA LEU A 33 -9.33 -3.89 6.14
C LEU A 33 -10.15 -2.68 5.68
N THR A 34 -9.73 -2.01 4.60
CA THR A 34 -10.46 -0.85 4.05
C THR A 34 -11.88 -1.24 3.64
N TYR A 35 -12.03 -2.40 2.99
CA TYR A 35 -13.35 -2.92 2.63
C TYR A 35 -14.20 -3.25 3.87
N LYS A 36 -13.61 -3.95 4.84
CA LYS A 36 -14.28 -4.34 6.10
C LYS A 36 -14.76 -3.13 6.90
N THR A 37 -13.99 -2.05 6.95
CA THR A 37 -14.33 -0.85 7.73
C THR A 37 -15.28 0.09 6.99
N SER A 38 -15.17 0.21 5.66
CA SER A 38 -16.00 1.13 4.87
C SER A 38 -17.30 0.52 4.36
N GLY A 39 -17.37 -0.81 4.20
CA GLY A 39 -18.48 -1.51 3.57
C GLY A 39 -18.57 -1.32 2.05
N VAL A 40 -17.62 -0.62 1.44
CA VAL A 40 -17.62 -0.27 0.01
C VAL A 40 -16.37 -0.82 -0.66
N PHE A 41 -16.53 -1.40 -1.85
CA PHE A 41 -15.42 -1.88 -2.66
C PHE A 41 -14.62 -0.70 -3.23
N ASN A 42 -13.40 -0.49 -2.75
CA ASN A 42 -12.55 0.63 -3.14
C ASN A 42 -11.70 0.29 -4.39
N LEU A 43 -12.25 0.58 -5.57
CA LEU A 43 -11.53 0.44 -6.85
C LEU A 43 -10.31 1.36 -6.99
N ALA A 44 -10.26 2.45 -6.22
CA ALA A 44 -9.18 3.44 -6.29
C ALA A 44 -7.97 3.08 -5.41
N PHE A 45 -8.00 1.96 -4.67
CA PHE A 45 -6.95 1.60 -3.71
C PHE A 45 -5.55 1.54 -4.35
N GLY A 46 -5.44 0.98 -5.56
CA GLY A 46 -4.18 0.95 -6.30
C GLY A 46 -3.66 2.34 -6.65
N ALA A 47 -4.55 3.25 -7.09
CA ALA A 47 -4.19 4.63 -7.39
C ALA A 47 -3.76 5.40 -6.13
N GLN A 48 -4.43 5.18 -4.99
CA GLN A 48 -4.04 5.76 -3.70
C GLN A 48 -2.63 5.32 -3.28
N ALA A 49 -2.34 4.02 -3.39
CA ALA A 49 -1.02 3.48 -3.10
C ALA A 49 0.04 4.07 -4.06
N TYR A 50 -0.29 4.18 -5.35
CA TYR A 50 0.60 4.75 -6.36
C TYR A 50 0.99 6.20 -6.06
N ILE A 51 0.05 7.05 -5.62
CA ILE A 51 0.35 8.44 -5.25
C ILE A 51 1.44 8.50 -4.17
N SER A 52 1.34 7.64 -3.15
CA SER A 52 2.31 7.58 -2.06
C SER A 52 3.68 7.08 -2.54
N ALA A 53 3.69 6.06 -3.41
CA ALA A 53 4.91 5.53 -4.02
C ALA A 53 5.60 6.55 -4.95
N ALA A 54 4.83 7.25 -5.79
CA ALA A 54 5.32 8.29 -6.69
C ALA A 54 5.92 9.47 -5.90
N MET A 55 5.30 9.83 -4.76
CA MET A 55 5.85 10.84 -3.87
C MET A 55 7.18 10.39 -3.26
N TYR A 56 7.28 9.14 -2.80
CA TYR A 56 8.53 8.60 -2.27
C TYR A 56 9.64 8.64 -3.32
N PHE A 57 9.34 8.20 -4.55
CA PHE A 57 10.27 8.25 -5.67
C PHE A 57 10.71 9.68 -5.96
N LYS A 58 9.78 10.63 -6.07
CA LYS A 58 10.13 12.03 -6.32
C LYS A 58 11.00 12.61 -5.20
N ALA A 59 10.61 12.42 -3.94
CA ALA A 59 11.36 12.93 -2.79
C ALA A 59 12.78 12.36 -2.73
N HIS A 60 12.94 11.05 -2.94
CA HIS A 60 14.25 10.43 -2.84
C HIS A 60 15.11 10.64 -4.09
N SER A 61 14.56 10.38 -5.28
CA SER A 61 15.33 10.34 -6.53
C SER A 61 15.47 11.70 -7.21
N VAL A 62 14.51 12.61 -7.05
CA VAL A 62 14.53 13.93 -7.69
C VAL A 62 14.97 15.02 -6.72
N TRP A 63 14.46 15.01 -5.49
CA TRP A 63 14.78 16.03 -4.49
C TRP A 63 15.97 15.65 -3.59
N GLY A 64 16.50 14.43 -3.73
CA GLY A 64 17.69 13.97 -3.00
C GLY A 64 17.47 13.79 -1.50
N TRP A 65 16.23 13.64 -1.04
CA TRP A 65 15.97 13.44 0.38
C TRP A 65 16.54 12.10 0.86
N PRO A 66 16.98 12.00 2.13
CA PRO A 66 17.37 10.72 2.69
C PRO A 66 16.16 9.77 2.71
N LYS A 67 16.41 8.48 2.48
CA LYS A 67 15.36 7.44 2.35
C LYS A 67 14.34 7.48 3.49
N TRP A 68 14.81 7.67 4.71
CA TRP A 68 13.95 7.75 5.90
C TRP A 68 13.00 8.94 5.87
N ALA A 69 13.45 10.13 5.47
CA ALA A 69 12.59 11.31 5.39
C ALA A 69 11.55 11.17 4.27
N ALA A 70 11.97 10.67 3.10
CA ALA A 70 11.06 10.39 1.99
C ALA A 70 9.99 9.35 2.39
N LEU A 71 10.38 8.29 3.11
CA LEU A 71 9.47 7.27 3.60
C LEU A 71 8.48 7.83 4.61
N LEU A 72 8.96 8.59 5.60
CA LEU A 72 8.11 9.15 6.65
C LEU A 72 7.04 10.07 6.08
N VAL A 73 7.41 10.98 5.18
CA VAL A 73 6.46 11.93 4.59
C VAL A 73 5.48 11.21 3.66
N SER A 74 5.93 10.30 2.79
CA SER A 74 5.03 9.60 1.88
C SER A 74 4.05 8.67 2.60
N VAL A 75 4.51 7.94 3.63
CA VAL A 75 3.70 6.91 4.30
C VAL A 75 2.85 7.49 5.43
N PHE A 76 3.41 8.34 6.30
CA PHE A 76 2.71 8.78 7.51
C PHE A 76 2.03 10.15 7.35
N VAL A 77 2.37 10.91 6.31
CA VAL A 77 1.74 12.22 6.06
C VAL A 77 0.86 12.14 4.81
N LEU A 78 1.43 11.82 3.65
CA LEU A 78 0.68 11.87 2.40
C LEU A 78 -0.41 10.79 2.31
N ALA A 79 -0.11 9.53 2.64
CA ALA A 79 -1.09 8.46 2.52
C ALA A 79 -2.36 8.70 3.39
N PRO A 80 -2.25 9.10 4.68
CA PRO A 80 -3.42 9.46 5.48
C PRO A 80 -4.16 10.68 4.93
N LEU A 81 -3.45 11.70 4.46
CA LEU A 81 -4.07 12.88 3.85
C LEU A 81 -4.92 12.51 2.63
N VAL A 82 -4.39 11.67 1.73
CA VAL A 82 -5.14 11.17 0.56
C VAL A 82 -6.39 10.40 1.00
N GLY A 83 -6.27 9.53 2.01
CA GLY A 83 -7.40 8.81 2.58
C GLY A 83 -8.49 9.74 3.12
N LEU A 84 -8.10 10.72 3.93
CA LEU A 84 -9.00 11.72 4.52
C LEU A 84 -9.69 12.59 3.46
N VAL A 85 -8.96 12.99 2.41
CA VAL A 85 -9.51 13.76 1.29
C VAL A 85 -10.57 12.92 0.56
N LEU A 86 -10.29 11.66 0.26
CA LEU A 86 -11.24 10.78 -0.43
C LEU A 86 -12.46 10.45 0.43
N GLU A 87 -12.27 10.25 1.73
CA GLU A 87 -13.38 10.07 2.66
C GLU A 87 -14.32 11.28 2.66
N ARG A 88 -13.77 12.49 2.82
CA ARG A 88 -14.56 13.73 2.87
C ARG A 88 -15.20 14.09 1.53
N ALA A 89 -14.48 13.93 0.43
CA ALA A 89 -14.90 14.37 -0.89
C ALA A 89 -15.81 13.35 -1.59
N ILE A 90 -15.57 12.05 -1.43
CA ILE A 90 -16.27 11.00 -2.18
C ILE A 90 -17.13 10.15 -1.25
N PHE A 91 -16.51 9.41 -0.32
CA PHE A 91 -17.22 8.35 0.41
C PHE A 91 -18.33 8.88 1.32
N ARG A 92 -18.16 10.06 1.92
CA ARG A 92 -19.21 10.72 2.70
C ARG A 92 -20.48 11.01 1.88
N HIS A 93 -20.32 11.45 0.63
CA HIS A 93 -21.46 11.78 -0.23
C HIS A 93 -22.14 10.51 -0.77
N LEU A 94 -21.36 9.47 -1.10
CA LEU A 94 -21.91 8.18 -1.53
C LEU A 94 -22.75 7.48 -0.45
N ARG A 95 -22.38 7.61 0.82
CA ARG A 95 -23.16 7.06 1.95
C ARG A 95 -24.52 7.75 2.15
N THR A 96 -24.67 8.96 1.64
CA THR A 96 -25.86 9.79 1.82
C THR A 96 -26.73 9.81 0.55
N ALA A 97 -26.20 9.34 -0.58
CA ALA A 97 -26.97 9.18 -1.81
C ALA A 97 -27.97 8.03 -1.62
N SER A 98 -29.26 8.37 -1.50
CA SER A 98 -30.36 7.41 -1.53
C SER A 98 -30.28 6.61 -2.83
N ALA A 99 -30.34 5.28 -2.73
CA ALA A 99 -30.60 4.43 -3.88
C ALA A 99 -31.93 4.89 -4.48
N VAL A 100 -31.86 5.47 -5.67
CA VAL A 100 -33.04 5.90 -6.42
C VAL A 100 -33.96 4.68 -6.54
N SER A 101 -35.16 4.81 -5.98
CA SER A 101 -36.27 3.86 -6.10
C SER A 101 -36.87 3.91 -7.50
#